data_AF-A0A0G0RCZ9-F1
#
_entry.id   AF-A0A0G0RCZ9-F1
#
_cell.length_a   1.000
_cell.length_b   1.000
_cell.length_c   1.000
_cell.angle_alpha   90.00
_cell.angle_beta   90.00
_cell.angle_gamma   90.00
#
_symmetry.space_group_name_H-M   'P 1'
#
loop_
_entity.id
_entity.type
_entity.pdbx_description
1 polymer ?
#
loop_
_entity_poly.entity_id
_entity_poly.type
_entity_poly.pdbx_seq_one_letter_code
_entity_poly.pdbx_strand_id
1 'polypeptide(L)'
;MNTKKIDELAKIIWDYHHVNHELKKADCIFVLCSNDVRVAEYATGLLLKDFAPKILFSGGSAHQNDLLATGWDIPEGRKLLLKINLRIQGKILFSAKSY
;
A
#
# COMPACT_ATOMS: atom_id res chain seq x y z
N MET A 1 24.77 19.02 -15.66
CA MET A 1 23.85 17.89 -15.96
C MET A 1 22.71 18.44 -16.81
N ASN A 2 22.36 17.79 -17.93
CA ASN A 2 21.26 18.26 -18.78
C ASN A 2 19.93 17.78 -18.17
N THR A 3 19.29 18.63 -17.37
CA THR A 3 18.05 18.33 -16.63
C THR A 3 16.95 17.78 -17.52
N LYS A 4 16.82 18.34 -18.74
CA LYS A 4 15.83 17.88 -19.72
C LYS A 4 16.02 16.41 -20.10
N LYS A 5 17.29 15.98 -20.23
CA LYS A 5 17.61 14.59 -20.57
C LYS A 5 17.34 13.63 -19.41
N ILE A 6 17.52 14.10 -18.18
CA ILE A 6 17.21 13.34 -16.97
C ILE A 6 15.71 13.11 -16.89
N ASP A 7 14.89 14.16 -17.08
CA ASP A 7 13.43 14.05 -17.02
C ASP A 7 12.89 13.12 -18.11
N GLU A 8 13.43 13.20 -19.33
CA GLU A 8 13.10 12.28 -20.43
C GLU A 8 13.36 10.82 -20.05
N LEU A 9 14.55 10.51 -19.53
CA LEU A 9 14.92 9.15 -19.17
C LEU A 9 14.15 8.64 -17.94
N ALA A 10 13.94 9.49 -16.94
CA ALA A 10 13.11 9.17 -15.79
C ALA A 10 11.67 8.86 -16.20
N LYS A 11 11.13 9.61 -17.18
CA LYS A 11 9.79 9.36 -17.71
C LYS A 11 9.69 8.00 -18.42
N ILE A 12 10.71 7.57 -19.17
CA ILE A 12 10.74 6.24 -19.78
C ILE A 12 10.63 5.14 -18.71
N ILE A 13 11.39 5.26 -17.63
CA ILE A 13 11.35 4.29 -16.52
C ILE A 13 9.98 4.32 -15.85
N TRP A 14 9.44 5.52 -15.58
CA TRP A 14 8.12 5.68 -14.97
C TRP A 14 7.01 5.05 -15.81
N ASP A 15 7.00 5.32 -17.12
CA ASP A 15 6.00 4.80 -18.04
C ASP A 15 6.11 3.25 -18.14
N TYR A 16 7.32 2.68 -18.06
CA TYR A 16 7.53 1.23 -17.97
C TYR A 16 6.94 0.58 -16.69
N HIS A 17 6.94 1.29 -15.56
CA HIS A 17 6.37 0.76 -14.31
C HIS A 17 4.82 0.67 -14.35
N HIS A 18 4.17 1.32 -15.31
CA HIS A 18 2.71 1.26 -15.45
C HIS A 18 2.30 -0.06 -16.11
N VAL A 19 1.72 -0.96 -15.32
CA VAL A 19 1.23 -2.26 -15.81
C VAL A 19 -0.11 -2.13 -16.56
N ASN A 20 -0.78 -0.96 -16.46
CA ASN A 20 -2.06 -0.65 -17.14
C ASN A 20 -3.17 -1.68 -16.91
N HIS A 21 -3.19 -2.30 -15.74
CA HIS A 21 -4.25 -3.23 -15.36
C HIS A 21 -5.55 -2.49 -15.09
N GLU A 22 -6.63 -2.96 -15.72
CA GLU A 22 -7.98 -2.48 -15.43
C GLU A 22 -8.47 -3.01 -14.07
N LEU A 23 -9.17 -2.15 -13.34
CA LEU A 23 -9.80 -2.52 -12.09
C LEU A 23 -10.97 -3.48 -12.33
N LYS A 24 -10.96 -4.62 -11.64
CA LYS A 24 -12.03 -5.62 -11.66
C LYS A 24 -12.48 -5.95 -10.25
N LYS A 25 -13.73 -6.38 -10.11
CA LYS A 25 -14.22 -6.92 -8.84
C LYS A 25 -13.46 -8.20 -8.48
N ALA A 26 -13.25 -8.43 -7.20
CA ALA A 26 -12.53 -9.58 -6.68
C ALA A 26 -13.12 -10.05 -5.34
N ASP A 27 -12.74 -11.24 -4.89
CA ASP A 27 -13.17 -11.78 -3.59
C ASP A 27 -12.40 -11.16 -2.40
N CYS A 28 -11.23 -10.56 -2.67
CA CYS A 28 -10.39 -9.94 -1.65
C CYS A 28 -9.46 -8.88 -2.28
N ILE A 29 -9.22 -7.78 -1.56
CA ILE A 29 -8.16 -6.82 -1.86
C ILE A 29 -6.95 -7.14 -0.98
N PHE A 30 -5.80 -7.41 -1.59
CA PHE A 30 -4.56 -7.65 -0.87
C PHE A 30 -3.67 -6.41 -0.92
N VAL A 31 -3.34 -5.87 0.25
CA VAL A 31 -2.54 -4.65 0.41
C VAL A 31 -1.20 -5.01 0.98
N LEU A 32 -0.17 -4.88 0.14
CA LEU A 32 1.22 -4.90 0.58
C LEU A 32 1.54 -3.54 1.18
N CYS A 33 1.59 -3.48 2.51
CA CYS A 33 1.87 -2.25 3.23
C CYS A 33 3.32 -1.81 2.98
N SER A 34 3.52 -0.51 2.80
CA SER A 34 4.83 0.12 2.75
C SER A 34 4.79 1.43 3.55
N ASN A 35 5.91 2.16 3.55
CA ASN A 35 5.99 3.51 4.14
C ASN A 35 5.05 4.50 3.44
N ASP A 36 4.65 4.20 2.20
CA ASP A 36 3.71 5.01 1.45
C ASP A 36 2.26 4.69 1.83
N VAL A 37 1.69 5.54 2.67
CA VAL A 37 0.32 5.40 3.16
C VAL A 37 -0.75 5.50 2.06
N ARG A 38 -0.41 6.10 0.91
CA ARG A 38 -1.35 6.29 -0.20
C ARG A 38 -1.83 4.96 -0.79
N VAL A 39 -1.00 3.91 -0.71
CA VAL A 39 -1.37 2.55 -1.15
C VAL A 39 -2.56 2.02 -0.35
N ALA A 40 -2.53 2.21 0.97
CA ALA A 40 -3.58 1.75 1.86
C ALA A 40 -4.86 2.61 1.73
N GLU A 41 -4.71 3.93 1.55
CA GLU A 41 -5.83 4.83 1.29
C GLU A 41 -6.57 4.45 0.00
N TYR A 42 -5.81 4.19 -1.08
CA TYR A 42 -6.36 3.76 -2.36
C TYR A 42 -7.10 2.42 -2.26
N ALA A 43 -6.47 1.41 -1.65
CA ALA A 43 -7.07 0.09 -1.46
C ALA A 43 -8.37 0.14 -0.63
N THR A 44 -8.39 0.97 0.41
CA THR A 44 -9.59 1.20 1.21
C THR A 44 -10.69 1.89 0.39
N GLY A 45 -10.34 2.87 -0.43
CA GLY A 45 -11.26 3.51 -1.36
C GLY A 45 -11.92 2.52 -2.33
N LEU A 46 -11.19 1.50 -2.79
CA LEU A 46 -11.75 0.42 -3.61
C LEU A 46 -12.73 -0.45 -2.81
N LEU A 47 -12.40 -0.79 -1.56
CA LEU A 47 -13.29 -1.56 -0.70
C LEU A 47 -14.62 -0.82 -0.43
N LEU A 48 -14.57 0.49 -0.20
CA LEU A 48 -15.77 1.33 -0.02
C LEU A 48 -16.63 1.46 -1.29
N LYS A 49 -16.03 1.21 -2.46
CA LYS A 49 -16.72 1.15 -3.76
C LYS A 49 -17.22 -0.27 -4.11
N ASP A 50 -17.23 -1.19 -3.13
CA ASP A 50 -17.65 -2.59 -3.28
C ASP A 50 -16.88 -3.35 -4.38
N PHE A 51 -15.59 -3.03 -4.57
CA PHE A 51 -14.73 -3.82 -5.47
C PHE A 51 -14.39 -5.20 -4.90
N ALA A 52 -14.43 -5.37 -3.58
CA ALA A 52 -14.29 -6.66 -2.93
C ALA A 52 -15.05 -6.70 -1.59
N PRO A 53 -15.43 -7.89 -1.10
CA PRO A 53 -16.06 -8.03 0.21
C PRO A 53 -15.06 -8.01 1.38
N LYS A 54 -13.76 -8.23 1.13
CA LYS A 54 -12.72 -8.34 2.15
C LYS A 54 -11.46 -7.58 1.75
N ILE A 55 -10.71 -7.11 2.75
CA ILE A 55 -9.38 -6.52 2.59
C ILE A 55 -8.39 -7.20 3.53
N LEU A 56 -7.20 -7.52 3.01
CA LEU A 56 -6.10 -8.12 3.74
C LEU A 56 -4.90 -7.17 3.69
N PHE A 57 -4.49 -6.68 4.86
CA PHE A 57 -3.25 -5.92 5.00
C PHE A 57 -2.11 -6.86 5.39
N SER A 58 -1.03 -6.82 4.60
CA SER A 58 0.23 -7.51 4.86
C SER A 58 1.30 -6.49 5.17
N GLY A 59 1.76 -6.46 6.42
CA GLY A 59 2.85 -5.61 6.87
C GLY A 59 3.24 -5.91 8.30
N GLY A 60 4.53 -6.11 8.51
CA GLY A 60 5.18 -6.25 9.82
C GLY A 60 6.39 -5.32 9.88
N SER A 61 6.91 -5.06 11.08
CA SER A 61 7.95 -4.07 11.30
C SER A 61 9.24 -4.42 10.56
N ALA A 62 9.52 -3.72 9.46
CA ALA A 62 10.76 -3.84 8.70
C ALA A 62 11.66 -2.62 8.92
N HIS A 63 12.96 -2.75 8.65
CA HIS A 63 13.89 -1.61 8.57
C HIS A 63 14.06 -0.76 9.83
N GLN A 64 14.11 -1.35 11.03
CA GLN A 64 14.14 -0.56 12.28
C GLN A 64 15.46 0.19 12.54
N ASN A 65 16.57 -0.28 11.96
CA ASN A 65 17.93 0.21 12.25
C ASN A 65 18.71 0.55 10.97
N ASP A 66 18.03 0.95 9.89
CA ASP A 66 18.67 1.35 8.64
C ASP A 66 18.04 2.63 8.06
N LEU A 67 18.47 3.03 6.86
CA LEU A 67 18.03 4.27 6.18
C LEU A 67 16.54 4.28 5.81
N LEU A 68 15.84 3.14 5.93
CA LEU A 68 14.43 2.98 5.64
C LEU A 68 13.57 2.95 6.91
N ALA A 69 14.18 3.22 8.08
CA ALA A 69 13.49 3.30 9.36
C ALA A 69 12.39 4.35 9.37
N THR A 70 11.18 3.90 9.69
CA THR A 70 9.98 4.74 9.76
C THR A 70 9.80 5.43 11.10
N GLY A 71 10.50 4.97 12.14
CA GLY A 71 10.32 5.42 13.53
C GLY A 71 8.93 5.08 14.08
N TRP A 72 8.33 3.96 13.65
CA TRP A 72 6.98 3.57 14.08
C TRP A 72 7.02 2.55 15.22
N ASP A 73 6.35 2.86 16.33
CA ASP A 73 6.27 2.01 17.53
C ASP A 73 5.37 0.77 17.38
N ILE A 74 4.66 0.67 16.25
CA ILE A 74 3.72 -0.41 15.95
C ILE A 74 3.89 -0.86 14.49
N PRO A 75 3.56 -2.13 14.15
CA PRO A 75 3.65 -2.62 12.78
C PRO A 75 2.89 -1.73 11.78
N GLU A 76 3.44 -1.59 10.59
CA GLU A 76 2.98 -0.71 9.51
C GLU A 76 1.51 -0.92 9.20
N GLY A 77 1.10 -2.19 9.04
CA GLY A 77 -0.28 -2.51 8.75
C GLY A 77 -1.23 -2.16 9.92
N ARG A 78 -0.76 -2.21 11.18
CA ARG A 78 -1.55 -1.78 12.35
C ARG A 78 -1.69 -0.26 12.40
N LYS A 79 -0.63 0.50 12.05
CA LYS A 79 -0.67 1.96 12.02
C LYS A 79 -1.58 2.49 10.91
N LEU A 80 -1.51 1.87 9.73
CA LEU A 80 -2.41 2.13 8.61
C LEU A 80 -3.86 1.88 9.01
N LEU A 81 -4.16 0.76 9.67
CA LEU A 81 -5.48 0.44 10.19
C LEU A 81 -6.05 1.51 11.14
N LEU A 82 -5.23 2.03 12.04
CA LEU A 82 -5.62 3.11 12.97
C LEU A 82 -5.92 4.42 12.25
N LYS A 83 -5.09 4.78 11.27
CA LYS A 83 -5.21 6.06 10.54
C LYS A 83 -6.43 6.11 9.63
N ILE A 84 -6.81 4.96 9.09
CA ILE A 84 -7.95 4.81 8.18
C ILE A 84 -9.28 4.80 8.98
N ASN A 85 -9.23 4.85 10.32
CA ASN A 85 -10.36 4.98 11.26
C ASN A 85 -11.57 4.09 10.93
N LEU A 86 -11.28 2.90 10.43
CA LEU A 86 -12.27 2.05 9.82
C LEU A 86 -12.33 0.76 10.64
N ARG A 87 -13.18 0.79 11.66
CA ARG A 87 -13.90 -0.41 12.11
C ARG A 87 -14.82 -0.84 10.95
N ILE A 88 -14.25 -1.39 9.88
CA ILE A 88 -15.03 -1.98 8.78
C ILE A 88 -15.59 -3.29 9.31
N GLN A 89 -16.64 -3.19 10.14
CA GLN A 89 -17.59 -4.22 10.56
C GLN A 89 -17.21 -5.69 10.24
N GLY A 90 -16.07 -6.18 10.73
CA GLY A 90 -15.60 -7.55 10.52
C GLY A 90 -15.08 -7.94 9.13
N LYS A 91 -14.84 -7.00 8.21
CA LYS A 91 -14.35 -7.27 6.82
C LYS A 91 -12.82 -7.27 6.66
N ILE A 92 -12.08 -7.02 7.74
CA ILE A 92 -10.62 -6.85 7.72
C ILE A 92 -9.93 -8.13 8.19
N LEU A 93 -9.03 -8.65 7.37
CA LEU A 93 -8.03 -9.62 7.80
C LEU A 93 -6.67 -8.91 7.92
N PHE A 94 -5.91 -9.24 8.95
CA PHE A 94 -4.57 -8.69 9.18
C PHE A 94 -3.56 -9.82 9.32
N SER A 95 -2.47 -9.75 8.56
CA SER A 95 -1.30 -10.62 8.76
C SER A 95 -0.10 -9.77 9.15
N ALA A 96 0.41 -9.98 10.37
CA ALA A 96 1.53 -9.25 10.96
C ALA A 96 2.90 -9.92 10.72
N LYS A 97 2.93 -11.08 10.06
CA LYS A 97 4.17 -11.82 9.79
C LYS A 97 4.59 -11.60 8.34
N SER A 98 5.45 -10.62 8.13
CA SER A 98 6.40 -10.66 7.02
C SER A 98 7.55 -11.56 7.46
N TYR A 99 7.81 -12.65 6.73
CA TYR A 99 8.91 -13.58 7.01
C TYR A 99 10.27 -12.94 6.71
#